data_AF-A0A2M7EJJ7-F1
#
_entry.id   AF-A0A2M7EJJ7-F1
#
_cell.length_a   1.000
_cell.length_b   1.000
_cell.length_c   1.000
_cell.angle_alpha   90.00
_cell.angle_beta   90.00
_cell.angle_gamma   90.00
#
_symmetry.space_group_name_H-M   'P 1'
#
loop_
_entity.id
_entity.type
_entity.pdbx_description
1 polymer ?
#
loop_
_entity_poly.entity_id
_entity_poly.type
_entity_poly.pdbx_seq_one_letter_code
_entity_poly.pdbx_strand_id
1 'polypeptide(L)'
;MPKGPHPKKYLIFDLDETLIRLEIDWSGVYKMLFTAIKNIDSSLISKVPESALEFYNLVNMTTSKHGEKAKKKLDQTIAEYEMSHYLRYTPNPSLMSFIRTHKDTYSFSLWTSNAKRTV
;
A
#
# COMPACT_ATOMS: atom_id res chain seq x y z
N MET A 1 -7.22 34.14 1.30
CA MET A 1 -6.18 33.68 2.26
C MET A 1 -6.87 33.09 3.47
N PRO A 2 -6.32 32.03 4.10
CA PRO A 2 -6.93 31.44 5.30
C PRO A 2 -6.98 32.50 6.40
N LYS A 3 -8.19 32.91 6.80
CA LYS A 3 -8.40 33.90 7.86
C LYS A 3 -8.58 33.14 9.18
N GLY A 4 -7.50 33.02 9.93
CA GLY A 4 -7.46 32.46 11.27
C GLY A 4 -6.13 32.82 11.94
N PRO A 5 -6.02 32.73 13.27
CA PRO A 5 -4.81 33.14 14.01
C PRO A 5 -3.56 32.34 13.59
N HIS A 6 -3.75 31.16 12.99
CA HIS A 6 -2.68 30.31 12.47
C HIS A 6 -3.07 29.73 11.10
N PRO A 7 -2.89 30.47 9.98
CA PRO A 7 -3.18 29.93 8.66
C PRO A 7 -2.30 28.69 8.43
N LYS A 8 -2.94 27.55 8.12
CA LYS A 8 -2.20 26.32 7.77
C LYS A 8 -1.42 26.59 6.49
N LYS A 9 -0.09 26.54 6.57
CA LYS A 9 0.80 26.76 5.42
C LYS A 9 1.22 25.47 4.73
N TYR A 10 1.15 24.35 5.45
CA TYR A 10 1.61 23.05 5.00
C TYR A 10 0.43 22.09 4.89
N LEU A 11 0.29 21.45 3.74
CA LEU A 11 -0.72 20.43 3.49
C LEU A 11 -0.01 19.15 3.05
N ILE A 12 -0.19 18.09 3.85
CA ILE A 12 0.37 16.77 3.60
C ILE A 12 -0.76 15.89 3.09
N PHE A 13 -0.55 15.26 1.94
CA PHE A 13 -1.50 14.35 1.33
C PHE A 13 -1.00 12.92 1.41
N ASP A 14 -1.93 12.00 1.65
CA ASP A 14 -1.74 10.60 1.26
C ASP A 14 -1.85 10.46 -0.27
N LEU A 15 -1.36 9.35 -0.82
CA LEU A 15 -1.37 9.12 -2.26
C LEU A 15 -2.62 8.35 -2.70
N ASP A 16 -2.67 7.06 -2.37
CA ASP A 16 -3.66 6.12 -2.86
C ASP A 16 -5.02 6.35 -2.20
N GLU A 17 -6.08 6.19 -2.98
CA GLU A 17 -7.46 6.57 -2.66
C GLU A 17 -7.63 8.04 -2.17
N THR A 18 -6.60 8.88 -2.31
CA THR A 18 -6.61 10.31 -1.97
C THR A 18 -6.38 11.14 -3.22
N LEU A 19 -5.12 11.24 -3.67
CA LEU A 19 -4.74 12.01 -4.86
C LEU A 19 -4.97 11.21 -6.14
N ILE A 20 -4.72 9.92 -6.08
CA ILE A 20 -4.94 8.97 -7.16
C ILE A 20 -5.55 7.71 -6.56
N ARG A 21 -6.12 6.87 -7.41
CA ARG A 21 -6.46 5.49 -7.11
C ARG A 21 -5.55 4.59 -7.92
N LEU A 22 -4.75 3.77 -7.27
CA LEU A 22 -3.96 2.73 -7.92
C LEU A 22 -4.88 1.54 -8.24
N GLU A 23 -4.97 1.19 -9.52
CA GLU A 23 -5.71 0.00 -9.97
C GLU A 23 -4.72 -1.16 -10.10
N ILE A 24 -4.76 -2.07 -9.14
CA ILE A 24 -3.93 -3.27 -9.09
C ILE A 24 -4.86 -4.49 -9.07
N ASP A 25 -4.56 -5.51 -9.86
CA ASP A 25 -5.28 -6.79 -9.78
C ASP A 25 -4.82 -7.58 -8.56
N TRP A 26 -5.62 -7.53 -7.49
CA TRP A 26 -5.36 -8.24 -6.24
C TRP A 26 -5.87 -9.70 -6.22
N SER A 27 -6.50 -10.18 -7.31
CA SER A 27 -7.21 -11.46 -7.32
C SER A 27 -6.32 -12.67 -7.03
N GLY A 28 -5.02 -12.57 -7.30
CA GLY A 28 -4.03 -13.64 -7.11
C GLY A 28 -3.10 -13.47 -5.91
N VAL A 29 -3.16 -12.34 -5.18
CA VAL A 29 -2.17 -12.00 -4.16
C VAL A 29 -2.10 -13.04 -3.05
N TYR A 30 -3.26 -13.56 -2.62
CA TYR A 30 -3.32 -14.55 -1.56
C TYR A 30 -2.66 -15.87 -1.96
N LYS A 31 -2.87 -16.36 -3.19
CA LYS A 31 -2.25 -17.62 -3.67
C LYS A 31 -0.73 -17.52 -3.71
N MET A 32 -0.22 -16.39 -4.19
CA MET A 32 1.21 -16.11 -4.20
C MET A 32 1.76 -16.06 -2.77
N LEU A 33 1.09 -15.37 -1.84
CA LEU A 33 1.52 -15.30 -0.44
C LEU A 33 1.46 -16.65 0.26
N PHE A 34 0.42 -17.45 0.02
CA PHE A 34 0.35 -18.83 0.51
C PHE A 34 1.54 -19.67 0.02
N THR A 35 1.90 -19.54 -1.26
CA THR A 35 3.08 -20.20 -1.83
C THR A 35 4.38 -19.72 -1.18
N ALA A 36 4.54 -18.40 -1.00
CA ALA A 36 5.71 -17.82 -0.36
C ALA A 36 5.87 -18.28 1.09
N ILE A 37 4.77 -18.32 1.84
CA ILE A 37 4.74 -18.79 3.23
C ILE A 37 5.00 -20.29 3.29
N LYS A 38 4.45 -21.09 2.38
CA LYS A 38 4.74 -22.54 2.32
C LYS A 38 6.24 -22.82 2.16
N ASN A 39 6.94 -21.97 1.42
CA ASN A 39 8.39 -22.05 1.24
C ASN A 39 9.19 -21.56 2.46
N ILE A 40 8.58 -20.80 3.37
CA ILE A 40 9.18 -20.37 4.65
C ILE A 40 8.89 -21.43 5.73
N ASP A 41 7.62 -21.82 5.85
CA ASP A 41 7.12 -22.75 6.84
C ASP A 41 5.80 -23.40 6.39
N SER A 42 5.92 -24.59 5.82
CA SER A 42 4.77 -25.37 5.35
C SER A 42 3.80 -25.77 6.47
N SER A 43 4.25 -25.81 7.74
CA SER A 43 3.41 -26.17 8.88
C SER A 43 2.36 -25.11 9.23
N LEU A 44 2.52 -23.88 8.75
CA LEU A 44 1.56 -22.80 8.99
C LEU A 44 0.38 -22.84 8.01
N ILE A 45 0.58 -23.42 6.81
CA ILE A 45 -0.45 -23.46 5.76
C ILE A 45 -1.67 -24.27 6.19
N SER A 46 -1.50 -25.31 7.00
CA SER A 46 -2.61 -26.12 7.50
C SER A 46 -3.42 -25.43 8.62
N LYS A 47 -2.93 -24.31 9.16
CA LYS A 47 -3.60 -23.60 10.26
C LYS A 47 -4.67 -22.63 9.80
N VAL A 48 -4.68 -22.30 8.51
CA VAL A 48 -5.50 -21.23 7.96
C VAL A 48 -6.01 -21.67 6.57
N PRO A 49 -7.32 -21.59 6.27
CA PRO A 49 -7.85 -21.91 4.95
C PRO A 49 -7.21 -21.04 3.86
N GLU A 50 -6.92 -21.62 2.69
CA GLU A 50 -6.43 -20.89 1.51
C GLU A 50 -7.53 -19.97 0.96
N SER A 51 -7.57 -18.73 1.43
CA SER A 51 -8.57 -17.74 1.04
C SER A 51 -8.04 -16.31 1.13
N ALA A 52 -8.68 -15.42 0.37
CA ALA A 52 -8.38 -13.99 0.37
C ALA A 52 -8.73 -13.28 1.69
N LEU A 53 -9.63 -13.85 2.51
CA LEU A 53 -9.98 -13.24 3.80
C LEU A 53 -8.94 -13.55 4.87
N GLU A 54 -8.32 -14.73 4.78
CA GLU A 54 -7.52 -15.29 5.85
C GLU A 54 -6.00 -15.14 5.66
N PHE A 55 -5.53 -14.75 4.47
CA PHE A 55 -4.09 -14.70 4.20
C PHE A 55 -3.34 -13.72 5.12
N TYR A 56 -3.98 -12.64 5.58
CA TYR A 56 -3.35 -11.72 6.54
C TYR A 56 -3.06 -12.39 7.88
N ASN A 57 -3.93 -13.32 8.33
CA ASN A 57 -3.66 -14.11 9.54
C ASN A 57 -2.41 -14.96 9.34
N LEU A 58 -2.28 -15.59 8.18
CA LEU A 58 -1.12 -16.40 7.84
C LEU A 58 0.18 -15.57 7.76
N VAL A 59 0.14 -14.36 7.19
CA VAL A 59 1.26 -13.41 7.17
C VAL A 59 1.68 -13.01 8.59
N ASN A 60 0.71 -12.69 9.45
CA ASN A 60 0.96 -12.31 10.84
C ASN A 60 1.56 -13.47 11.65
N MET A 61 1.03 -14.68 11.48
CA MET A 61 1.56 -15.88 12.14
C MET A 61 2.99 -16.19 11.69
N THR A 62 3.27 -16.06 10.39
CA THR A 62 4.61 -16.29 9.82
C THR A 62 5.60 -15.26 10.36
N THR A 63 5.22 -13.98 10.37
CA THR A 63 6.04 -12.89 10.90
C THR A 63 6.28 -13.04 12.40
N SER A 64 5.26 -13.42 13.17
CA SER A 64 5.39 -13.64 14.61
C SER A 64 6.33 -14.81 14.95
N LYS A 65 6.30 -15.88 14.14
CA LYS A 65 7.13 -17.08 14.36
C LYS A 65 8.58 -16.91 13.87
N HIS A 66 8.78 -16.28 12.71
CA HIS A 66 10.07 -16.23 12.02
C HIS A 66 10.73 -14.86 12.01
N GLY A 67 10.05 -13.86 12.58
CA GLY A 67 10.56 -12.51 12.80
C GLY A 67 10.78 -11.70 11.52
N GLU A 68 11.63 -10.69 11.66
CA GLU A 68 11.85 -9.63 10.66
C GLU A 68 12.34 -10.16 9.30
N LYS A 69 13.10 -11.26 9.28
CA LYS A 69 13.59 -11.85 8.03
C LYS A 69 12.43 -12.37 7.16
N ALA A 70 11.44 -13.02 7.78
CA ALA A 70 10.25 -13.47 7.08
C ALA A 70 9.40 -12.29 6.63
N LYS A 71 9.22 -11.29 7.49
CA LYS A 71 8.51 -10.06 7.15
C LYS A 71 9.06 -9.41 5.89
N LYS A 72 10.39 -9.15 5.85
CA LYS A 72 11.05 -8.53 4.69
C LYS A 72 10.84 -9.31 3.41
N LYS A 73 10.88 -10.64 3.47
CA LYS A 73 10.65 -11.49 2.30
C LYS A 73 9.21 -11.38 1.80
N LEU A 74 8.23 -11.40 2.71
CA LEU A 74 6.82 -11.26 2.37
C LEU A 74 6.51 -9.86 1.82
N ASP A 75 7.03 -8.80 2.45
CA ASP A 75 6.90 -7.43 1.96
C ASP A 75 7.46 -7.29 0.53
N GLN A 76 8.63 -7.89 0.27
CA GLN A 76 9.23 -7.90 -1.07
C GLN A 76 8.34 -8.65 -2.08
N THR A 77 7.81 -9.81 -1.69
CA THR A 77 6.88 -10.59 -2.53
C THR A 77 5.61 -9.81 -2.84
N ILE A 78 5.05 -9.06 -1.89
CA ILE A 78 3.89 -8.17 -2.12
C ILE A 78 4.27 -7.04 -3.08
N ALA A 79 5.42 -6.39 -2.88
CA ALA A 79 5.87 -5.32 -3.75
C ALA A 79 6.10 -5.79 -5.21
N GLU A 80 6.68 -6.98 -5.39
CA GLU A 80 6.84 -7.60 -6.72
C GLU A 80 5.49 -7.92 -7.37
N TYR A 81 4.50 -8.36 -6.57
CA TYR A 81 3.14 -8.60 -7.03
C TYR A 81 2.46 -7.30 -7.48
N GLU A 82 2.47 -6.28 -6.63
CA GLU A 82 1.92 -4.95 -6.92
C GLU A 82 2.46 -4.42 -8.24
N MET A 83 3.79 -4.50 -8.45
CA MET A 83 4.41 -4.02 -9.68
C MET A 83 3.99 -4.81 -10.93
N SER A 84 3.86 -6.13 -10.82
CA SER A 84 3.53 -7.00 -11.96
C SER A 84 2.03 -7.02 -12.30
N HIS A 85 1.17 -6.63 -11.35
CA HIS A 85 -0.28 -6.61 -11.48
C HIS A 85 -0.87 -5.19 -11.47
N TYR A 86 0.00 -4.17 -11.50
CA TYR A 86 -0.40 -2.79 -11.70
C TYR A 86 -1.02 -2.62 -13.08
N LEU A 87 -2.25 -2.10 -13.11
CA LEU A 87 -3.00 -1.90 -14.33
C LEU A 87 -2.88 -0.45 -14.81
N ARG A 88 -3.19 0.50 -13.93
CA ARG A 88 -3.19 1.94 -14.19
C ARG A 88 -3.44 2.72 -12.89
N TYR A 89 -3.45 4.04 -12.98
CA TYR A 89 -3.97 4.90 -11.92
C TYR A 89 -5.09 5.78 -12.45
N THR A 90 -6.02 6.14 -11.56
CA THR A 90 -7.10 7.09 -11.83
C THR A 90 -6.93 8.30 -10.91
N PRO A 91 -6.70 9.52 -11.45
CA PRO A 91 -6.48 10.70 -10.62
C PRO A 91 -7.78 11.20 -9.97
N ASN A 92 -7.66 11.86 -8.81
CA ASN A 92 -8.73 12.65 -8.21
C ASN A 92 -8.72 14.08 -8.79
N PRO A 93 -9.60 14.41 -9.76
CA PRO A 93 -9.50 15.67 -10.49
C PRO A 93 -9.73 16.90 -9.59
N SER A 94 -10.57 16.77 -8.56
CA SER A 94 -10.88 17.88 -7.65
C SER A 94 -9.66 18.24 -6.78
N LEU A 95 -8.95 17.25 -6.24
CA LEU A 95 -7.74 17.51 -5.46
C LEU A 95 -6.58 17.98 -6.35
N MET A 96 -6.42 17.40 -7.54
CA MET A 96 -5.42 17.85 -8.51
C MET A 96 -5.64 19.31 -8.93
N SER A 97 -6.91 19.70 -9.13
CA SER A 97 -7.29 21.08 -9.40
C SER A 97 -6.98 21.99 -8.19
N PHE A 98 -7.37 21.57 -6.98
CA PHE A 98 -7.09 22.32 -5.76
C PHE A 98 -5.59 22.60 -5.57
N ILE A 99 -4.74 21.58 -5.72
CA ILE A 99 -3.28 21.69 -5.61
C ILE A 99 -2.76 22.67 -6.66
N ARG A 100 -3.21 22.54 -7.91
CA ARG A 100 -2.79 23.42 -9.01
C ARG A 100 -3.17 24.88 -8.77
N THR A 101 -4.39 25.13 -8.29
CA THR A 101 -4.90 26.48 -8.01
C THR A 101 -4.19 27.13 -6.83
N HIS A 102 -3.76 26.35 -5.83
CA HIS A 102 -3.21 26.89 -4.58
C HIS A 102 -1.72 26.62 -4.37
N LYS A 103 -0.98 26.23 -5.43
CA LYS A 103 0.46 25.94 -5.39
C LYS A 103 1.31 27.08 -4.82
N ASP A 104 0.88 28.32 -5.00
CA ASP A 104 1.58 29.51 -4.51
C ASP A 104 1.09 29.95 -3.11
N THR A 105 0.05 29.29 -2.57
CA THR A 105 -0.53 29.57 -1.25
C THR A 105 -0.09 28.58 -0.18
N TYR A 106 0.10 27.31 -0.54
CA TYR A 106 0.47 26.24 0.39
C TYR A 106 1.77 25.56 -0.04
N SER A 107 2.54 25.08 0.93
CA SER A 107 3.59 24.09 0.70
C SER A 107 2.97 22.69 0.78
N PHE A 108 2.97 21.99 -0.35
CA PHE A 108 2.42 20.64 -0.46
C PHE A 108 3.50 19.58 -0.20
N SER A 109 3.13 18.50 0.47
CA SER A 109 3.99 17.33 0.68
C SER A 109 3.19 16.05 0.51
N LEU A 110 3.84 14.99 0.06
CA LEU A 110 3.26 13.66 -0.06
C LEU A 110 3.81 12.77 1.07
N TRP A 111 2.93 12.06 1.76
CA TRP A 111 3.27 11.02 2.71
C TRP A 111 2.57 9.73 2.27
N THR A 112 3.33 8.72 1.87
CA THR A 112 2.76 7.47 1.33
C THR A 112 3.58 6.26 1.77
N SER A 113 2.89 5.15 2.02
CA SER A 113 3.48 3.83 2.24
C SER A 113 3.55 2.97 0.97
N ASN A 114 3.05 3.46 -0.17
CA ASN A 114 3.13 2.76 -1.44
C ASN A 114 4.61 2.58 -1.83
N ALA A 115 4.93 1.48 -2.53
CA ALA A 115 6.30 1.21 -2.93
C ALA A 115 6.85 2.36 -3.79
N LYS A 116 8.07 2.84 -3.52
CA LYS A 116 8.71 3.94 -4.26
C LYS A 116 8.82 3.74 -5.78
N ARG A 117 8.64 2.50 -6.27
CA ARG A 117 8.64 2.18 -7.69
C ARG A 117 7.24 2.27 -8.32
N THR A 118 6.21 2.27 -7.48
CA THR A 118 4.80 2.42 -7.84
C THR A 118 4.36 3.89 -7.81
N VAL A 119 5.04 4.72 -7.00
CA VAL A 119 4.84 6.18 -6.86
C VAL A 119 5.74 6.98 -7.77
#